data_AF-A0A0M0JVY9-F1
#
_entry.id   AF-A0A0M0JVY9-F1
#
_cell.length_a   1.000
_cell.length_b   1.000
_cell.length_c   1.000
_cell.angle_alpha   90.00
_cell.angle_beta   90.00
_cell.angle_gamma   90.00
#
_symmetry.space_group_name_H-M   'P 1'
#
loop_
_entity.id
_entity.type
_entity.pdbx_description
1 polymer ?
#
loop_
_entity_poly.entity_id
_entity_poly.type
_entity_poly.pdbx_seq_one_letter_code
_entity_poly.pdbx_strand_id
1 'polypeptide(L)'
;MHKKWAQRITNEFWALGDRERQLGIAVSPLCDRVKDSNVPMSQIGFFEYICVPFYSIVADLVDPTMLPWVRVQANLQSWGEVQVARAAAAATAVQSIHRGKAARARANVERAEAARAAAEAAAEAAAEAARAADEDRGNCVCSDG
;
A
#
# COMPACT_ATOMS: atom_id res chain seq x y z
N MET A 1 -23.82 -15.97 -4.03
CA MET A 1 -24.95 -15.03 -3.80
C MET A 1 -24.77 -14.17 -2.55
N HIS A 2 -24.31 -14.72 -1.41
CA HIS A 2 -24.10 -13.97 -0.16
C HIS A 2 -23.23 -12.69 -0.32
N LYS A 3 -22.05 -12.80 -0.94
CA LYS A 3 -21.13 -11.66 -1.15
C LYS A 3 -21.78 -10.45 -1.86
N LYS A 4 -22.69 -10.70 -2.81
CA LYS A 4 -23.42 -9.63 -3.51
C LYS A 4 -24.37 -8.88 -2.58
N TRP A 5 -25.04 -9.59 -1.68
CA TRP A 5 -25.93 -8.99 -0.69
C TRP A 5 -25.16 -8.24 0.39
N ALA A 6 -24.07 -8.82 0.90
CA ALA A 6 -23.17 -8.14 1.83
C ALA A 6 -22.69 -6.81 1.25
N GLN A 7 -22.24 -6.80 -0.02
CA GLN A 7 -21.81 -5.56 -0.67
C GLN A 7 -22.94 -4.52 -0.76
N ARG A 8 -24.17 -4.94 -1.09
CA ARG A 8 -25.32 -4.03 -1.15
C ARG A 8 -25.60 -3.41 0.22
N ILE A 9 -25.65 -4.22 1.28
CA ILE A 9 -25.89 -3.74 2.65
C ILE A 9 -24.78 -2.78 3.10
N THR A 10 -23.51 -3.14 2.86
CA THR A 10 -22.37 -2.27 3.17
C THR A 10 -22.47 -0.93 2.42
N ASN A 11 -22.88 -0.94 1.15
CA ASN A 11 -23.07 0.31 0.40
C ASN A 11 -24.18 1.19 1.01
N GLU A 12 -25.26 0.60 1.50
CA GLU A 12 -26.32 1.35 2.19
C GLU A 12 -25.83 1.95 3.51
N PHE A 13 -25.04 1.21 4.30
CA PHE A 13 -24.41 1.75 5.52
C PHE A 13 -23.48 2.92 5.20
N TRP A 14 -22.69 2.81 4.13
CA TRP A 14 -21.82 3.92 3.72
C TRP A 14 -22.61 5.12 3.21
N ALA A 15 -23.71 4.92 2.49
CA ALA A 15 -24.60 5.99 2.08
C ALA A 15 -25.26 6.68 3.28
N LEU A 16 -25.60 5.92 4.32
CA LEU A 16 -26.08 6.46 5.59
C LEU A 16 -25.01 7.32 6.26
N GLY A 17 -23.78 6.81 6.36
CA GLY A 17 -22.68 7.53 7.00
C GLY A 17 -22.28 8.82 6.28
N ASP A 18 -22.40 8.84 4.96
CA ASP A 18 -22.21 10.07 4.19
C ASP A 18 -23.29 11.12 4.52
N ARG A 19 -24.55 10.72 4.73
CA ARG A 19 -25.61 11.62 5.17
C ARG A 19 -25.38 12.11 6.60
N GLU A 20 -24.99 11.23 7.51
CA GLU A 20 -24.63 11.60 8.90
C GLU A 20 -23.53 12.67 8.90
N ARG A 21 -22.52 12.51 8.05
CA ARG A 21 -21.42 13.47 7.87
C ARG A 21 -21.91 14.81 7.31
N GLN A 22 -22.80 14.80 6.31
CA GLN A 22 -23.38 16.01 5.74
C GLN A 22 -24.23 16.79 6.75
N LEU A 23 -24.91 16.09 7.65
CA LEU A 23 -25.69 16.67 8.74
C LEU A 23 -24.82 17.18 9.90
N GLY A 24 -23.50 16.98 9.85
CA GLY A 24 -22.58 17.40 10.91
C GLY A 24 -22.71 16.58 12.20
N ILE A 25 -23.31 15.39 12.13
CA ILE A 25 -23.44 14.49 13.29
C ILE A 25 -22.35 13.42 13.28
N ALA A 26 -22.16 12.76 14.42
CA ALA A 26 -21.21 11.67 14.54
C ALA A 26 -21.64 10.51 13.62
N VAL A 27 -20.72 10.06 12.76
CA VAL A 27 -20.96 8.94 11.85
C VAL A 27 -20.99 7.63 12.64
N SER A 28 -22.02 6.83 12.42
CA SER A 28 -22.20 5.53 13.04
C SER A 28 -21.02 4.60 12.71
N PRO A 29 -20.53 3.78 13.66
CA PRO A 29 -19.26 3.05 13.51
C PRO A 29 -19.12 2.18 12.24
N LEU A 30 -20.19 1.51 11.80
CA LEU A 30 -20.21 0.67 10.60
C LEU A 30 -20.57 1.44 9.32
N CYS A 31 -20.94 2.71 9.45
CA CYS A 31 -21.36 3.56 8.34
C CYS A 31 -20.20 4.41 7.78
N ASP A 32 -19.06 4.46 8.47
CA ASP A 32 -17.88 5.18 7.99
C ASP A 32 -17.06 4.32 7.01
N ARG A 33 -17.22 4.56 5.71
CA ARG A 33 -16.49 3.85 4.63
C ARG A 33 -14.96 3.95 4.72
N VAL A 34 -14.41 4.93 5.44
CA VAL A 34 -12.95 5.05 5.64
C VAL A 34 -12.50 4.07 6.72
N LYS A 35 -13.30 3.94 7.80
CA LYS A 35 -13.00 3.05 8.93
C LYS A 35 -13.39 1.60 8.64
N ASP A 36 -14.56 1.37 8.03
CA ASP A 36 -15.06 0.06 7.59
C ASP A 36 -14.63 -0.28 6.15
N SER A 37 -13.37 -0.01 5.80
CA SER A 37 -12.85 -0.28 4.45
C SER A 37 -12.45 -1.75 4.25
N ASN A 38 -12.44 -2.56 5.32
CA ASN A 38 -12.15 -3.98 5.30
C ASN A 38 -13.41 -4.84 5.47
N VAL A 39 -14.29 -4.79 4.47
CA VAL A 39 -15.56 -5.53 4.43
C VAL A 39 -15.40 -7.02 4.76
N PRO A 40 -14.41 -7.77 4.23
CA PRO A 40 -14.24 -9.18 4.60
C PRO A 40 -14.08 -9.41 6.10
N MET A 41 -13.28 -8.57 6.78
CA MET A 41 -13.07 -8.68 8.22
C MET A 41 -14.35 -8.37 9.01
N SER A 42 -15.08 -7.33 8.59
CA SER A 42 -16.37 -6.96 9.16
C SER A 42 -17.39 -8.10 9.04
N GLN A 43 -17.44 -8.77 7.87
CA GLN A 43 -18.31 -9.92 7.65
C GLN A 43 -17.88 -11.15 8.46
N ILE A 44 -16.58 -11.45 8.54
CA ILE A 44 -16.07 -12.52 9.41
C ILE A 44 -16.52 -12.30 10.85
N GLY A 45 -16.35 -11.09 11.39
CA GLY A 45 -16.81 -10.73 12.72
C GLY A 45 -18.32 -10.91 12.90
N PHE A 46 -19.14 -10.48 11.93
CA PHE A 46 -20.58 -10.70 11.99
C PHE A 46 -20.94 -12.20 12.06
N PHE A 47 -20.26 -13.03 11.28
CA PHE A 47 -20.46 -14.48 11.33
C PHE A 47 -20.01 -15.08 12.66
N GLU A 48 -18.81 -14.76 13.13
CA GLU A 48 -18.24 -15.31 14.36
C GLU A 48 -19.00 -14.92 15.62
N TYR A 49 -19.46 -13.67 15.70
CA TYR A 49 -20.08 -13.14 16.92
C TYR A 49 -21.62 -13.21 16.91
N ILE A 50 -22.27 -13.28 15.75
CA ILE A 50 -23.73 -13.30 15.65
C ILE A 50 -24.23 -14.60 15.03
N CYS A 51 -23.85 -14.89 13.78
CA CYS A 51 -24.49 -15.99 13.04
C CYS A 51 -24.11 -17.37 13.58
N VAL A 52 -22.83 -17.61 13.88
CA VAL A 52 -22.35 -18.92 14.33
C VAL A 52 -22.95 -19.27 15.69
N PRO A 53 -22.89 -18.42 16.74
CA PRO A 53 -23.51 -18.72 18.03
C PRO A 53 -25.01 -18.95 17.94
N PHE A 54 -25.71 -18.18 17.09
CA PHE A 54 -27.15 -18.36 16.89
C PHE A 54 -27.48 -19.68 16.21
N TYR A 55 -26.87 -19.95 15.04
CA TYR A 55 -27.22 -21.12 14.25
C TYR A 55 -26.66 -22.43 14.82
N SER A 56 -25.61 -22.40 15.64
CA SER A 56 -25.13 -23.63 16.32
C SER A 56 -26.20 -24.16 17.29
N ILE A 57 -26.79 -23.29 18.10
CA ILE A 57 -27.85 -23.66 19.04
C ILE A 57 -29.09 -24.17 18.29
N VAL A 58 -29.47 -23.50 17.20
CA VAL A 58 -30.61 -23.93 16.38
C VAL A 58 -30.35 -25.28 15.72
N ALA A 59 -29.14 -25.50 15.20
CA ALA A 59 -28.75 -26.77 14.59
C ALA A 59 -28.76 -27.92 15.61
N ASP A 60 -28.24 -27.69 16.82
CA ASP A 60 -28.25 -28.66 17.90
C ASP A 60 -29.68 -29.05 18.33
N LEU A 61 -30.61 -28.10 18.33
CA LEU A 61 -32.00 -28.33 18.73
C LEU A 61 -32.86 -28.96 17.62
N VAL A 62 -32.64 -28.55 16.37
CA VAL A 62 -33.54 -28.88 15.25
C VAL A 62 -32.98 -29.98 14.37
N ASP A 63 -31.83 -29.73 13.74
CA ASP A 63 -31.16 -30.67 12.84
C ASP A 63 -29.74 -30.15 12.53
N PRO A 64 -28.68 -30.91 12.87
CA PRO A 64 -27.30 -30.50 12.61
C PRO A 64 -26.95 -30.43 11.11
N THR A 65 -27.81 -30.96 10.24
CA THR A 65 -27.64 -30.94 8.78
C THR A 65 -28.50 -29.87 8.09
N MET A 66 -29.21 -29.04 8.87
CA MET A 66 -30.07 -28.00 8.32
C MET A 66 -29.31 -27.07 7.38
N LEU A 67 -29.87 -26.83 6.19
CA LEU A 67 -29.22 -26.05 5.15
C LEU A 67 -28.73 -24.67 5.62
N PRO A 68 -29.46 -23.89 6.45
CA PRO A 68 -28.96 -22.61 6.93
C PRO A 68 -27.64 -22.71 7.70
N TRP A 69 -27.48 -23.73 8.55
CA TRP A 69 -26.24 -23.95 9.31
C TRP A 69 -25.06 -24.25 8.38
N VAL A 70 -25.25 -25.18 7.44
CA VAL A 70 -24.25 -25.51 6.42
C VAL A 70 -23.86 -24.27 5.60
N ARG A 71 -24.82 -23.40 5.28
CA ARG A 71 -24.57 -22.15 4.53
C ARG A 71 -23.84 -21.11 5.36
N VAL A 72 -24.10 -21.00 6.65
CA VAL A 72 -23.36 -20.11 7.57
C VAL A 72 -21.89 -20.48 7.59
N GLN A 73 -21.59 -21.76 7.79
CA GLN A 73 -20.20 -22.28 7.80
C GLN A 73 -19.50 -22.03 6.45
N ALA A 74 -20.15 -22.38 5.33
CA ALA A 74 -19.58 -22.20 4.00
C ALA A 74 -19.35 -20.72 3.64
N ASN A 75 -20.25 -19.83 4.04
CA ASN A 75 -20.08 -18.39 3.80
C ASN A 75 -18.93 -17.82 4.65
N LEU A 76 -18.81 -18.21 5.92
CA LEU A 76 -17.71 -17.80 6.80
C LEU A 76 -16.36 -18.21 6.21
N GLN A 77 -16.22 -19.47 5.78
CA GLN A 77 -15.02 -19.95 5.10
C GLN A 77 -14.70 -19.10 3.85
N SER A 78 -15.71 -18.85 3.01
CA SER A 78 -15.52 -18.07 1.78
C SER A 78 -15.14 -16.61 2.02
N TRP A 79 -15.48 -16.04 3.18
CA TRP A 79 -14.97 -14.72 3.59
C TRP A 79 -13.53 -14.79 4.11
N GLY A 80 -13.19 -15.85 4.84
CA GLY A 80 -11.80 -16.13 5.25
C GLY A 80 -10.84 -16.20 4.06
N GLU A 81 -11.22 -16.91 3.01
CA GLU A 81 -10.45 -16.99 1.76
C GLU A 81 -10.22 -15.61 1.12
N VAL A 82 -11.25 -14.75 1.11
CA VAL A 82 -11.15 -13.38 0.58
C VAL A 82 -10.23 -12.53 1.45
N GLN A 83 -10.29 -12.68 2.77
CA GLN A 83 -9.44 -11.94 3.70
C GLN A 83 -7.96 -12.35 3.54
N VAL A 84 -7.69 -13.65 3.38
CA VAL A 84 -6.34 -14.17 3.10
C VAL A 84 -5.81 -13.62 1.77
N ALA A 85 -6.61 -13.69 0.70
CA ALA A 85 -6.22 -13.17 -0.61
C ALA A 85 -5.93 -11.66 -0.56
N ARG A 86 -6.75 -10.89 0.16
CA ARG A 86 -6.55 -9.45 0.36
C ARG A 86 -5.26 -9.15 1.12
N ALA A 87 -4.99 -9.89 2.20
CA ALA A 87 -3.77 -9.74 2.99
C ALA A 87 -2.50 -10.07 2.16
N ALA A 88 -2.55 -11.13 1.36
CA ALA A 88 -1.46 -11.51 0.46
C ALA A 88 -1.20 -10.45 -0.62
N ALA A 89 -2.26 -9.88 -1.21
CA ALA A 89 -2.14 -8.78 -2.17
C ALA A 89 -1.53 -7.52 -1.54
N ALA A 90 -1.96 -7.17 -0.33
CA ALA A 90 -1.40 -6.04 0.41
C ALA A 90 0.10 -6.25 0.73
N ALA A 91 0.48 -7.45 1.19
CA ALA A 91 1.87 -7.79 1.47
C ALA A 91 2.75 -7.68 0.21
N THR A 92 2.28 -8.19 -0.93
CA THR A 92 2.98 -8.08 -2.22
C THR A 92 3.18 -6.63 -2.64
N ALA A 93 2.15 -5.79 -2.51
CA ALA A 93 2.24 -4.36 -2.84
C ALA A 93 3.29 -3.64 -1.96
N VAL A 94 3.27 -3.92 -0.65
CA VAL A 94 4.26 -3.38 0.29
C VAL A 94 5.68 -3.81 -0.08
N GLN A 95 5.90 -5.08 -0.41
CA GLN A 95 7.22 -5.57 -0.83
C GLN A 95 7.72 -4.88 -2.12
N SER A 96 6.84 -4.65 -3.09
CA SER A 96 7.18 -3.91 -4.32
C SER A 96 7.65 -2.48 -4.02
N ILE A 97 6.95 -1.77 -3.12
CA ILE A 97 7.32 -0.41 -2.69
C ILE A 97 8.71 -0.41 -2.04
N HIS A 98 8.99 -1.36 -1.14
CA HIS A 98 10.29 -1.46 -0.47
C HIS A 98 11.42 -1.74 -1.47
N ARG A 99 11.21 -2.65 -2.42
CA ARG A 99 12.18 -2.92 -3.51
C ARG A 99 12.42 -1.69 -4.37
N GLY A 100 11.37 -0.95 -4.74
CA GLY A 100 11.49 0.30 -5.50
C GLY A 100 12.25 1.39 -4.74
N LYS A 101 11.99 1.57 -3.45
CA LYS A 101 12.74 2.50 -2.59
C LYS A 101 14.22 2.12 -2.52
N ALA A 102 14.53 0.84 -2.33
CA ALA A 102 15.92 0.36 -2.29
C ALA A 102 16.65 0.57 -3.61
N ALA A 103 16.00 0.27 -4.75
CA ALA A 103 16.57 0.50 -6.07
C ALA A 103 16.85 2.00 -6.33
N ARG A 104 15.90 2.88 -5.96
CA ARG A 104 16.08 4.33 -6.10
C ARG A 104 17.19 4.86 -5.21
N ALA A 105 17.32 4.35 -3.98
CA ALA A 105 18.41 4.73 -3.08
C ALA A 105 19.78 4.37 -3.68
N ARG A 106 19.93 3.15 -4.23
CA ARG A 106 21.15 2.71 -4.92
C ARG A 106 21.48 3.60 -6.12
N ALA A 107 20.51 3.85 -7.00
CA ALA A 107 20.70 4.72 -8.16
C ALA A 107 21.07 6.17 -7.78
N ASN A 108 20.56 6.67 -6.65
CA ASN A 108 20.93 7.99 -6.15
C ASN A 108 22.38 8.04 -5.65
N VAL A 109 22.86 6.99 -4.98
CA VAL A 109 24.26 6.87 -4.55
C VAL A 109 25.18 6.83 -5.78
N GLU A 110 24.89 5.96 -6.75
CA GLU A 110 25.66 5.84 -7.99
C GLU A 110 25.74 7.17 -8.75
N ARG A 111 24.61 7.91 -8.83
CA ARG A 111 24.58 9.25 -9.45
C ARG A 111 25.41 10.28 -8.69
N ALA A 112 25.38 10.25 -7.35
CA ALA A 112 26.17 11.16 -6.53
C ALA A 112 27.67 10.89 -6.67
N GLU A 113 28.08 9.63 -6.69
CA GLU A 113 29.46 9.20 -6.91
C GLU A 113 29.95 9.63 -8.31
N ALA A 114 29.16 9.40 -9.36
CA ALA A 114 29.49 9.84 -10.71
C ALA A 114 29.61 11.36 -10.84
N ALA A 115 28.72 12.11 -10.19
CA ALA A 115 28.77 13.57 -10.18
C ALA A 115 30.03 14.10 -9.47
N ARG A 116 30.43 13.45 -8.36
CA ARG A 116 31.67 13.79 -7.65
C ARG A 116 32.90 13.52 -8.53
N ALA A 117 32.99 12.34 -9.15
CA ALA A 117 34.10 12.00 -10.04
C ALA A 117 34.20 12.96 -11.24
N ALA A 118 33.07 13.36 -11.82
CA ALA A 118 33.04 14.34 -12.91
C ALA A 118 33.53 15.73 -12.45
N ALA A 119 33.19 16.14 -11.23
CA ALA A 119 33.67 17.41 -10.67
C ALA A 119 35.18 17.39 -10.39
N GLU A 120 35.71 16.28 -9.87
CA GLU A 120 37.16 16.09 -9.67
C GLU A 120 37.91 16.13 -11.01
N ALA A 121 37.44 15.41 -12.03
CA ALA A 121 38.04 15.43 -13.37
C ALA A 121 38.00 16.82 -14.03
N ALA A 122 36.89 17.56 -13.87
CA ALA A 122 36.78 18.92 -14.39
C ALA A 122 37.76 19.88 -13.69
N ALA A 123 37.97 19.72 -12.39
CA ALA A 123 38.94 20.50 -11.63
C ALA A 123 40.39 20.21 -12.07
N GLU A 124 40.73 18.93 -12.30
CA GLU A 124 42.03 18.54 -12.84
C GLU A 124 42.28 19.11 -14.23
N ALA A 125 41.31 18.98 -15.15
CA ALA A 125 41.42 19.53 -16.50
C ALA A 125 41.59 21.07 -16.49
N ALA A 126 40.88 21.76 -15.59
CA ALA A 126 41.02 23.21 -15.43
C ALA A 126 42.41 23.59 -14.90
N ALA A 127 42.96 22.82 -13.94
CA ALA A 127 44.30 23.03 -13.41
C ALA A 127 45.39 22.78 -14.47
N GLU A 128 45.23 21.75 -15.29
CA GLU A 128 46.15 21.45 -16.40
C GLU A 128 46.13 22.53 -17.48
N ALA A 129 44.94 22.99 -17.88
CA ALA A 129 44.79 24.12 -18.80
C ALA A 129 45.44 25.41 -18.27
N ALA A 130 45.33 25.67 -16.97
CA ALA A 130 45.98 26.82 -16.33
C ALA A 130 47.52 26.71 -16.35
N ARG A 131 48.07 25.52 -16.13
CA ARG A 131 49.53 25.28 -16.23
C ARG A 131 50.06 25.46 -17.65
N ALA A 132 49.35 24.91 -18.65
CA ALA A 132 49.73 25.08 -20.05
C ALA A 132 49.73 26.56 -20.48
N ALA A 133 48.78 27.35 -19.98
CA ALA A 133 48.70 28.78 -20.24
C ALA A 133 49.78 29.62 -19.50
N ASP A 134 50.42 29.06 -18.47
CA ASP A 134 51.55 29.68 -17.76
C ASP A 134 52.88 29.38 -18.47
N GLU A 135 53.06 28.15 -18.96
CA GLU A 135 54.22 27.74 -19.78
C GLU A 135 54.30 28.50 -21.12
N ASP A 136 53.17 28.70 -21.81
CA ASP A 136 53.12 29.48 -23.05
C ASP A 136 53.48 30.96 -22.81
N ARG A 137 53.09 31.49 -21.64
CA ARG A 137 53.42 32.86 -21.22
C ARG A 137 54.89 33.03 -20.85
N GLY A 138 55.53 31.99 -20.31
CA GLY A 138 56.96 31.93 -20.03
C GLY A 138 57.85 31.83 -21.28
N ASN A 139 57.35 31.20 -22.36
CA ASN A 139 58.09 31.01 -23.61
C ASN A 139 58.08 32.26 -24.52
N CYS A 140 57.17 33.21 -24.32
CA CYS A 140 57.08 34.46 -25.11
C CYS A 140 58.03 35.59 -24.64
N VAL A 141 58.78 35.45 -23.54
CA VAL A 141 59.63 36.54 -22.98
C VAL A 141 61.01 36.66 -23.66
N CYS A 142 61.33 35.84 -24.67
CA CYS A 142 62.68 35.78 -25.25
C CYS A 142 62.84 36.36 -26.68
N SER A 143 61.86 37.09 -27.24
CA SER A 143 61.89 37.49 -28.67
C SER A 143 62.08 38.99 -28.98
N ASP A 144 62.27 39.86 -28.00
CA ASP A 144 62.60 41.28 -28.25
C ASP A 144 63.95 41.66 -27.59
N GLY A 145 65.02 41.68 -28.41
CA GLY A 145 66.37 42.10 -28.00
C GLY A 145 67.44 41.74 -29.00
#